data_AF-A0A2N3T8G8-F1
#
_entry.id   AF-A0A2N3T8G8-F1
#
_cell.length_a   1.000
_cell.length_b   1.000
_cell.length_c   1.000
_cell.angle_alpha   90.00
_cell.angle_beta   90.00
_cell.angle_gamma   90.00
#
_symmetry.space_group_name_H-M   'P 1'
#
loop_
_entity.id
_entity.type
_entity.pdbx_description
1 polymer ?
#
loop_
_entity_poly.entity_id
_entity_poly.type
_entity_poly.pdbx_seq_one_letter_code
_entity_poly.pdbx_strand_id
1 'polypeptide(L)'
;MFSIEKTKGRIAESLVQELFAVEGYEVTKFGLENLYPGFYKKIRDNKDEASNSLRKSPDLVLLNPCNNEMHYAEVKYRTNGKFSIGKSKFKHYDESFPECLIFLVSPTSINCLPFSELRERRSIDFNKTDKFLLKNNELFDLRNESIENFEKFATMFFNKEFINKYSEIRDCIKKLPIKGYFHS
;
A
#
# COMPACT_ATOMS: atom_id res chain seq x y z
N MET A 1 -19.41 -4.20 -0.05
CA MET A 1 -19.25 -3.25 -1.16
C MET A 1 -17.88 -3.50 -1.77
N PHE A 2 -17.85 -4.13 -2.93
CA PHE A 2 -16.64 -4.25 -3.74
C PHE A 2 -16.22 -2.82 -4.11
N SER A 3 -15.03 -2.40 -3.69
CA SER A 3 -14.50 -1.08 -4.02
C SER A 3 -13.30 -1.33 -4.89
N ILE A 4 -13.38 -0.91 -6.15
CA ILE A 4 -12.34 -1.22 -7.12
C ILE A 4 -10.99 -0.57 -6.72
N GLU A 5 -11.02 0.53 -5.95
CA GLU A 5 -9.81 1.17 -5.40
C GLU A 5 -9.08 0.24 -4.43
N LYS A 6 -9.83 -0.58 -3.69
CA LYS A 6 -9.24 -1.62 -2.83
C LYS A 6 -8.61 -2.74 -3.64
N THR A 7 -9.13 -3.06 -4.82
CA THR A 7 -8.52 -4.05 -5.70
C THR A 7 -7.15 -3.57 -6.19
N LYS A 8 -7.02 -2.30 -6.60
CA LYS A 8 -5.72 -1.70 -6.95
C LYS A 8 -4.74 -1.75 -5.77
N GLY A 9 -5.22 -1.40 -4.57
CA GLY A 9 -4.43 -1.50 -3.34
C GLY A 9 -3.90 -2.91 -3.09
N ARG A 10 -4.78 -3.92 -3.14
CA ARG A 10 -4.41 -5.33 -2.95
C ARG A 10 -3.44 -5.86 -4.00
N ILE A 11 -3.57 -5.45 -5.26
CA ILE A 11 -2.60 -5.82 -6.30
C ILE A 11 -1.24 -5.20 -5.96
N ALA A 12 -1.19 -3.91 -5.61
CA ALA A 12 0.05 -3.25 -5.22
C ALA A 12 0.69 -3.88 -3.97
N GLU A 13 -0.09 -4.16 -2.93
CA GLU A 13 0.37 -4.88 -1.73
C GLU A 13 0.95 -6.25 -2.07
N SER A 14 0.27 -7.00 -2.95
CA SER A 14 0.74 -8.32 -3.38
C SER A 14 2.03 -8.23 -4.21
N LEU A 15 2.17 -7.22 -5.07
CA LEU A 15 3.42 -7.01 -5.82
C LEU A 15 4.61 -6.76 -4.88
N VAL A 16 4.45 -5.90 -3.88
CA VAL A 16 5.52 -5.64 -2.89
C VAL A 16 5.79 -6.90 -2.06
N GLN A 17 4.75 -7.57 -1.59
CA GLN A 17 4.89 -8.79 -0.79
C GLN A 17 5.67 -9.87 -1.53
N GLU A 18 5.27 -10.17 -2.77
CA GLU A 18 5.90 -11.22 -3.57
C GLU A 18 7.32 -10.83 -3.98
N LEU A 19 7.59 -9.54 -4.28
CA LEU A 19 8.95 -9.05 -4.55
C LEU A 19 9.89 -9.36 -3.37
N PHE A 20 9.50 -9.00 -2.16
CA PHE A 20 10.33 -9.26 -0.98
C PHE A 20 10.45 -10.75 -0.66
N ALA A 21 9.37 -11.51 -0.84
CA ALA A 21 9.38 -12.96 -0.62
C ALA A 21 10.35 -13.69 -1.58
N VAL A 22 10.41 -13.32 -2.86
CA VAL A 22 11.36 -13.93 -3.81
C VAL A 22 12.81 -13.52 -3.57
N GLU A 23 13.04 -12.36 -2.94
CA GLU A 23 14.35 -11.93 -2.45
C GLU A 23 14.71 -12.54 -1.08
N GLY A 24 13.88 -13.45 -0.56
CA GLY A 24 14.17 -14.22 0.65
C GLY A 24 13.77 -13.57 1.96
N TYR A 25 13.06 -12.44 1.94
CA TYR A 25 12.51 -11.84 3.16
C TYR A 25 11.30 -12.63 3.65
N GLU A 26 11.14 -12.70 4.97
CA GLU A 26 9.89 -13.17 5.57
C GLU A 26 8.88 -12.02 5.58
N VAL A 27 7.77 -12.20 4.86
CA VAL A 27 6.75 -11.14 4.68
C VAL A 27 5.43 -11.55 5.33
N THR A 28 4.96 -10.74 6.28
CA THR A 28 3.67 -10.94 6.96
C THR A 28 2.68 -9.85 6.58
N LYS A 29 1.47 -10.24 6.16
CA LYS A 29 0.35 -9.30 5.99
C LYS A 29 -0.23 -8.94 7.34
N PHE A 30 -0.16 -7.65 7.69
CA PHE A 30 -0.59 -7.15 8.98
C PHE A 30 -1.79 -6.20 8.90
N GLY A 31 -2.24 -5.86 7.68
CA GLY A 31 -3.43 -5.06 7.46
C GLY A 31 -4.69 -5.67 8.10
N LEU A 32 -5.54 -4.80 8.66
CA LEU A 32 -6.73 -5.17 9.44
C LEU A 32 -7.66 -6.17 8.73
N GLU A 33 -7.85 -6.00 7.41
CA GLU A 33 -8.68 -6.89 6.59
C GLU A 33 -8.15 -8.31 6.49
N ASN A 34 -6.84 -8.51 6.67
CA ASN A 34 -6.19 -9.80 6.60
C ASN A 34 -6.24 -10.49 7.98
N LEU A 35 -6.01 -9.74 9.06
CA LEU A 35 -6.01 -10.27 10.43
C LEU A 35 -7.42 -10.59 10.94
N TYR A 36 -8.43 -9.77 10.59
CA TYR A 36 -9.80 -9.94 11.10
C TYR A 36 -10.85 -9.92 9.97
N PRO A 37 -10.88 -10.96 9.11
CA PRO A 37 -11.90 -11.09 8.08
C PRO A 37 -13.31 -11.08 8.71
N GLY A 38 -14.22 -10.29 8.15
CA GLY A 38 -15.61 -10.18 8.64
C GLY A 38 -15.85 -9.20 9.79
N PHE A 39 -14.85 -8.91 10.62
CA PHE A 39 -14.96 -7.94 11.72
C PHE A 39 -14.40 -6.56 11.39
N TYR A 40 -13.62 -6.44 10.30
CA TYR A 40 -12.96 -5.19 9.92
C TYR A 40 -13.88 -3.96 9.92
N LYS A 41 -15.17 -4.08 9.51
CA LYS A 41 -16.12 -2.96 9.52
C LYS A 41 -16.46 -2.52 10.94
N LYS A 42 -16.76 -3.49 11.82
CA LYS A 42 -17.08 -3.25 13.23
C LYS A 42 -15.88 -2.60 13.91
N ILE A 43 -14.69 -3.13 13.69
CA ILE A 43 -13.45 -2.57 14.23
C ILE A 43 -13.26 -1.16 13.68
N ARG A 44 -13.34 -0.94 12.36
CA ARG A 44 -13.16 0.38 11.75
C ARG A 44 -14.09 1.45 12.32
N ASP A 45 -15.35 1.10 12.57
CA ASP A 45 -16.38 2.04 13.00
C ASP A 45 -16.42 2.21 14.54
N ASN A 46 -15.75 1.32 15.28
CA ASN A 46 -15.60 1.38 16.73
C ASN A 46 -14.47 2.33 17.16
N LYS A 47 -14.73 3.18 18.15
CA LYS A 47 -13.79 4.22 18.63
C LYS A 47 -13.00 3.81 19.87
N ASP A 48 -13.16 2.58 20.37
CA ASP A 48 -12.37 2.11 21.50
C ASP A 48 -10.86 2.05 21.18
N GLU A 49 -10.04 2.01 22.23
CA GLU A 49 -8.58 2.06 22.13
C GLU A 49 -8.01 0.85 21.36
N ALA A 50 -8.56 -0.35 21.59
CA ALA A 50 -8.17 -1.56 20.89
C ALA A 50 -8.42 -1.46 19.38
N SER A 51 -9.62 -1.03 18.97
CA SER A 51 -9.97 -0.84 17.57
C SER A 51 -9.16 0.29 16.93
N ASN A 52 -8.86 1.34 17.68
CA ASN A 52 -7.92 2.38 17.25
C ASN A 52 -6.55 1.78 16.96
N SER A 53 -5.98 1.00 17.87
CA SER A 53 -4.67 0.34 17.72
C SER A 53 -4.63 -0.58 16.50
N LEU A 54 -5.64 -1.44 16.34
CA LEU A 54 -5.75 -2.35 15.20
C LEU A 54 -5.90 -1.62 13.86
N ARG A 55 -6.56 -0.47 13.82
CA ARG A 55 -6.60 0.39 12.62
C ARG A 55 -5.25 1.00 12.28
N LYS A 56 -4.32 1.07 13.24
CA LYS A 56 -2.99 1.64 13.02
C LYS A 56 -1.98 0.67 12.44
N SER A 57 -2.29 -0.62 12.48
CA SER A 57 -1.43 -1.69 11.96
C SER A 57 -0.99 -1.42 10.51
N PRO A 58 0.31 -1.61 10.19
CA PRO A 58 0.81 -1.44 8.83
C PRO A 58 0.23 -2.50 7.89
N ASP A 59 0.34 -2.26 6.59
CA ASP A 59 -0.09 -3.23 5.57
C ASP A 59 0.77 -4.52 5.65
N LEU A 60 2.10 -4.37 5.78
CA LEU A 60 3.09 -5.45 5.77
C LEU A 60 4.14 -5.29 6.90
N VAL A 61 4.70 -6.42 7.34
CA VAL A 61 5.95 -6.50 8.11
C VAL A 61 6.96 -7.30 7.29
N LEU A 62 8.14 -6.73 7.08
CA LEU A 62 9.25 -7.31 6.32
C LEU A 62 10.37 -7.65 7.31
N LEU A 63 10.71 -8.93 7.43
CA LEU A 63 11.81 -9.40 8.27
C LEU A 63 12.92 -9.95 7.38
N ASN A 64 14.12 -9.38 7.52
CA ASN A 64 15.32 -9.90 6.89
C ASN A 64 15.86 -11.07 7.74
N PRO A 65 15.84 -12.32 7.24
CA PRO A 65 16.25 -13.48 8.04
C PRO A 65 17.75 -13.53 8.32
N CYS A 66 18.58 -12.78 7.59
CA CYS A 66 20.03 -12.79 7.74
C CYS A 66 20.50 -11.95 8.94
N ASN A 67 19.83 -10.83 9.21
CA ASN A 67 20.21 -9.89 10.27
C ASN A 67 19.11 -9.63 11.32
N ASN A 68 17.94 -10.27 11.17
CA ASN A 68 16.73 -10.08 11.97
C ASN A 68 16.19 -8.65 11.98
N GLU A 69 16.54 -7.84 10.98
CA GLU A 69 16.03 -6.48 10.85
C GLU A 69 14.58 -6.51 10.39
N MET A 70 13.74 -5.75 11.08
CA MET A 70 12.30 -5.68 10.85
C MET A 70 11.91 -4.29 10.35
N HIS A 71 11.19 -4.26 9.23
CA HIS A 71 10.62 -3.04 8.67
C HIS A 71 9.09 -3.12 8.61
N TYR A 72 8.45 -2.03 9.04
CA TYR A 72 7.01 -1.84 8.88
C TYR A 72 6.74 -1.14 7.56
N ALA A 73 5.83 -1.67 6.76
CA ALA A 73 5.60 -1.21 5.41
C ALA A 73 4.12 -0.89 5.16
N GLU A 74 3.88 0.31 4.65
CA GLU A 74 2.58 0.76 4.14
C GLU A 74 2.64 0.79 2.61
N VAL A 75 1.68 0.17 1.93
CA VAL A 75 1.69 0.10 0.46
C VAL A 75 0.58 0.95 -0.13
N LYS A 76 0.90 1.74 -1.15
CA LYS A 76 -0.05 2.65 -1.80
C LYS A 76 0.14 2.63 -3.31
N TYR A 77 -0.96 2.42 -4.04
CA TYR A 77 -0.97 2.59 -5.50
C TYR A 77 -1.20 4.07 -5.89
N ARG A 78 -0.40 4.61 -6.82
CA ARG A 78 -0.57 5.97 -7.36
C ARG A 78 -0.33 6.01 -8.87
N THR A 79 -1.29 6.56 -9.62
CA THR A 79 -1.18 6.74 -11.08
C THR A 79 -0.42 8.00 -11.49
N ASN A 80 -0.41 9.04 -10.66
CA ASN A 80 0.11 10.36 -11.02
C ASN A 80 1.50 10.65 -10.43
N GLY A 81 2.14 9.67 -9.78
CA GLY A 81 3.44 9.81 -9.14
C GLY A 81 3.49 10.88 -8.04
N LYS A 82 2.35 11.38 -7.56
CA LYS A 82 2.28 12.35 -6.46
C LYS A 82 1.72 11.71 -5.21
N PHE A 83 2.34 12.01 -4.08
CA PHE A 83 1.89 11.53 -2.78
C PHE A 83 1.84 12.66 -1.77
N SER A 84 0.72 12.73 -1.07
CA SER A 84 0.54 13.52 0.14
C SER A 84 -0.35 12.75 1.09
N ILE A 85 -0.18 13.00 2.38
CA ILE A 85 -1.02 12.42 3.43
C ILE A 85 -1.84 13.54 4.06
N GLY A 86 -3.15 13.30 4.20
CA GLY A 86 -4.03 14.23 4.92
C GLY A 86 -3.68 14.29 6.41
N LYS A 87 -3.88 15.45 7.05
CA LYS A 87 -3.47 15.74 8.44
C LYS A 87 -3.83 14.63 9.45
N SER A 88 -5.04 14.07 9.36
CA SER A 88 -5.49 13.02 10.29
C SER A 88 -4.72 11.71 10.14
N LYS A 89 -4.42 11.29 8.91
CA LYS A 89 -3.60 10.10 8.64
C LYS A 89 -2.13 10.32 8.97
N PHE A 90 -1.64 11.55 8.79
CA PHE A 90 -0.26 11.91 9.12
C PHE A 90 0.02 11.70 10.60
N LYS A 91 -0.81 12.29 11.47
CA LYS A 91 -0.73 12.13 12.93
C LYS A 91 -0.71 10.66 13.34
N HIS A 92 -1.51 9.85 12.66
CA HIS A 92 -1.62 8.43 12.94
C HIS A 92 -0.33 7.64 12.63
N TYR A 93 0.30 7.84 11.48
CA TYR A 93 1.59 7.20 11.19
C TYR A 93 2.68 7.70 12.15
N ASP A 94 2.71 9.01 12.42
CA ASP A 94 3.72 9.62 13.30
C ASP A 94 3.67 9.08 14.73
N GLU A 95 2.48 8.86 15.28
CA GLU A 95 2.30 8.32 16.64
C GLU A 95 2.51 6.82 16.76
N SER A 96 2.42 6.07 15.67
CA SER A 96 2.26 4.60 15.74
C SER A 96 3.40 3.84 15.07
N PHE A 97 3.88 4.36 13.94
CA PHE A 97 4.96 3.77 13.15
C PHE A 97 5.82 4.91 12.55
N PRO A 98 6.55 5.68 13.39
CA PRO A 98 7.33 6.83 12.93
C PRO A 98 8.41 6.47 11.91
N GLU A 99 8.89 5.22 11.95
CA GLU A 99 9.90 4.66 11.06
C GLU A 99 9.29 3.76 9.96
N CYS A 100 7.99 3.90 9.68
CA CYS A 100 7.33 3.16 8.62
C CYS A 100 7.91 3.52 7.25
N LEU A 101 8.06 2.50 6.39
CA LEU A 101 8.41 2.67 5.00
C LEU A 101 7.13 2.69 4.15
N ILE A 102 6.98 3.71 3.31
CA ILE A 102 5.85 3.84 2.40
C ILE A 102 6.31 3.37 1.02
N PHE A 103 5.76 2.23 0.60
CA PHE A 103 5.92 1.74 -0.76
C PHE A 103 4.87 2.36 -1.66
N LEU A 104 5.34 3.01 -2.73
CA LEU A 104 4.49 3.60 -3.74
C LEU A 104 4.65 2.87 -5.07
N VAL A 105 3.61 2.13 -5.40
CA VAL A 105 3.52 1.38 -6.66
C VAL A 105 2.80 2.25 -7.69
N SER A 106 3.42 2.41 -8.84
CA SER A 106 2.84 3.05 -10.01
C SER A 106 2.86 2.09 -11.21
N PRO A 107 2.24 2.42 -12.35
CA PRO A 107 2.35 1.60 -13.55
C PRO A 107 3.78 1.42 -14.06
N THR A 108 4.73 2.27 -13.66
CA THR A 108 6.08 2.31 -14.24
C THR A 108 7.20 2.11 -13.24
N SER A 109 6.91 2.19 -11.93
CA SER A 109 7.95 2.12 -10.91
C SER A 109 7.42 1.71 -9.55
N ILE A 110 8.32 1.13 -8.76
CA ILE A 110 8.13 0.90 -7.32
C ILE A 110 9.09 1.82 -6.56
N ASN A 111 8.53 2.64 -5.67
CA ASN A 111 9.29 3.58 -4.86
C ASN A 111 9.21 3.18 -3.39
N CYS A 112 10.26 3.44 -2.63
CA CYS A 112 10.29 3.29 -1.17
C CYS A 112 10.64 4.65 -0.54
N LEU A 113 9.71 5.16 0.25
CA LEU A 113 9.83 6.43 0.96
C LEU A 113 9.82 6.19 2.47
N PRO A 114 10.88 6.52 3.21
CA PRO A 114 10.81 6.61 4.67
C PRO A 114 9.78 7.65 5.10
N PHE A 115 8.91 7.33 6.08
CA PHE A 115 7.89 8.26 6.55
C PHE A 115 8.51 9.57 7.08
N SER A 116 9.71 9.50 7.67
CA SER A 116 10.50 10.65 8.10
C SER A 116 10.69 11.72 7.01
N GLU A 117 11.03 11.34 5.78
CA GLU A 117 11.16 12.26 4.64
C GLU A 117 9.83 12.94 4.28
N LEU A 118 8.71 12.23 4.45
CA LEU A 118 7.40 12.81 4.25
C LEU A 118 7.04 13.83 5.34
N ARG A 119 7.51 13.62 6.57
CA ARG A 119 7.31 14.58 7.69
C ARG A 119 7.88 15.95 7.36
N GLU A 120 9.07 15.95 6.77
CA GLU A 120 9.77 17.17 6.38
C GLU A 120 9.13 17.84 5.16
N ARG A 121 8.82 17.07 4.12
CA ARG A 121 8.41 17.61 2.80
C ARG A 121 6.89 17.82 2.66
N ARG A 122 6.06 17.17 3.49
CA ARG A 122 4.58 17.11 3.45
C ARG A 122 3.95 16.52 2.18
N SER A 123 4.61 16.64 1.03
CA SER A 123 4.22 16.05 -0.25
C SER A 123 5.45 15.76 -1.10
N ILE A 124 5.38 14.72 -1.93
CA ILE A 124 6.47 14.31 -2.81
C ILE A 124 5.91 14.03 -4.21
N ASP A 125 6.66 14.46 -5.22
CA ASP A 125 6.42 14.16 -6.63
C ASP A 125 7.55 13.25 -7.12
N PHE A 126 7.27 11.95 -7.20
CA PHE A 126 8.21 10.90 -7.57
C PHE A 126 8.62 10.98 -9.04
N ASN A 127 7.86 11.69 -9.88
CA ASN A 127 8.24 11.91 -11.27
C ASN A 127 9.40 12.90 -11.42
N LYS A 128 9.79 13.59 -10.34
CA LYS A 128 10.84 14.62 -10.33
C LYS A 128 12.10 14.20 -9.58
N THR A 129 12.14 12.99 -9.05
CA THR A 129 13.29 12.52 -8.28
C THR A 129 13.39 11.01 -8.31
N ASP A 130 14.58 10.53 -8.60
CA ASP A 130 14.90 9.10 -8.59
C ASP A 130 15.37 8.62 -7.20
N LYS A 131 15.51 9.54 -6.23
CA LYS A 131 15.99 9.25 -4.88
C LYS A 131 15.23 8.11 -4.20
N PHE A 132 13.93 8.01 -4.47
CA PHE A 132 13.05 7.07 -3.80
C PHE A 132 12.73 5.83 -4.64
N LEU A 133 13.32 5.67 -5.84
CA LEU A 133 13.18 4.43 -6.59
C LEU A 133 13.73 3.27 -5.74
N LEU A 134 13.00 2.17 -5.66
CA LEU A 134 13.38 1.04 -4.80
C LEU A 134 14.77 0.49 -5.17
N LYS A 135 15.11 0.47 -6.46
CA LYS A 135 16.44 0.06 -6.96
C LYS A 135 17.61 0.95 -6.51
N ASN A 136 17.33 2.16 -6.04
CA ASN A 136 18.33 3.10 -5.52
C ASN A 136 18.38 3.09 -3.98
N ASN A 137 17.59 2.23 -3.34
CA ASN A 137 17.47 2.18 -1.89
C ASN A 137 18.48 1.19 -1.30
N GLU A 138 19.27 1.65 -0.33
CA GLU A 138 20.31 0.84 0.34
C GLU A 138 19.83 0.13 1.61
N LEU A 139 18.57 0.35 2.03
CA LEU A 139 17.99 -0.32 3.21
C LEU A 139 17.75 -1.81 2.98
N PHE A 140 17.68 -2.22 1.72
CA PHE A 140 17.36 -3.59 1.35
C PHE A 140 18.39 -4.14 0.37
N ASP A 141 18.76 -5.40 0.58
CA ASP A 141 19.63 -6.14 -0.33
C ASP A 141 18.76 -6.88 -1.35
N LEU A 142 18.23 -6.12 -2.32
CA LEU A 142 17.36 -6.65 -3.38
C LEU A 142 18.09 -6.65 -4.72
N ARG A 143 17.94 -7.72 -5.50
CA ARG A 143 18.46 -7.76 -6.87
C ARG A 143 17.67 -6.81 -7.76
N ASN A 144 18.40 -5.96 -8.49
CA ASN A 144 17.82 -5.04 -9.49
C ASN A 144 16.93 -5.77 -10.51
N GLU A 145 17.33 -6.98 -10.94
CA GLU A 145 16.54 -7.80 -11.87
C GLU A 145 15.14 -8.12 -11.33
N SER A 146 15.04 -8.44 -10.03
CA SER A 146 13.76 -8.73 -9.39
C SER A 146 12.89 -7.48 -9.32
N ILE A 147 13.47 -6.34 -8.93
CA ILE A 147 12.76 -5.05 -8.92
C ILE A 147 12.20 -4.75 -10.32
N GLU A 148 13.04 -4.82 -11.35
CA GLU A 148 12.64 -4.56 -12.74
C GLU A 148 11.55 -5.51 -13.23
N ASN A 149 11.61 -6.80 -12.86
CA ASN A 149 10.57 -7.77 -13.21
C ASN A 149 9.23 -7.46 -12.54
N PHE A 150 9.25 -7.02 -11.28
CA PHE A 150 8.04 -6.59 -10.58
C PHE A 150 7.50 -5.24 -11.07
N GLU A 151 8.37 -4.34 -11.53
CA GLU A 151 7.95 -3.13 -12.25
C GLU A 151 7.25 -3.47 -13.57
N LYS A 152 7.74 -4.46 -14.33
CA LYS A 152 7.05 -4.97 -15.53
C LYS A 152 5.69 -5.57 -15.19
N PHE A 153 5.59 -6.34 -14.10
CA PHE A 153 4.28 -6.83 -13.63
C PHE A 153 3.34 -5.67 -13.28
N ALA A 154 3.83 -4.65 -12.58
CA ALA A 154 3.05 -3.45 -12.30
C ALA A 154 2.54 -2.79 -13.59
N THR A 155 3.39 -2.68 -14.62
CA THR A 155 2.96 -2.20 -15.95
C THR A 155 1.88 -3.07 -16.56
N MET A 156 2.00 -4.39 -16.48
CA MET A 156 0.99 -5.32 -17.01
C MET A 156 -0.36 -5.17 -16.29
N PHE A 157 -0.35 -5.14 -14.96
CA PHE A 157 -1.56 -5.04 -14.15
C PHE A 157 -2.19 -3.66 -14.18
N PHE A 158 -1.42 -2.59 -14.37
CA PHE A 158 -1.88 -1.21 -14.33
C PHE A 158 -1.73 -0.48 -15.67
N ASN A 159 -1.76 -1.21 -16.78
CA ASN A 159 -1.71 -0.62 -18.10
C ASN A 159 -2.93 0.29 -18.38
N LYS A 160 -2.86 1.10 -19.44
CA LYS A 160 -3.93 2.03 -19.81
C LYS A 160 -5.26 1.33 -20.09
N GLU A 161 -5.24 0.16 -20.72
CA GLU A 161 -6.46 -0.61 -21.01
C GLU A 161 -7.15 -1.05 -19.71
N PHE A 162 -6.40 -1.62 -18.78
CA PHE A 162 -6.87 -1.98 -17.45
C PHE A 162 -7.42 -0.76 -16.72
N ILE A 163 -6.70 0.38 -16.71
CA ILE A 163 -7.16 1.61 -16.05
C ILE A 163 -8.45 2.17 -16.69
N ASN A 164 -8.57 2.11 -18.02
CA ASN A 164 -9.74 2.59 -18.74
C ASN A 164 -10.95 1.69 -18.48
N LYS A 165 -10.82 0.39 -18.68
CA LYS A 165 -11.86 -0.61 -18.39
C LYS A 165 -12.26 -0.59 -16.91
N TYR A 166 -11.29 -0.38 -16.03
CA TYR A 166 -11.53 -0.14 -14.61
C TYR A 166 -12.42 1.08 -14.36
N SER A 167 -12.18 2.19 -15.08
CA SER A 167 -12.93 3.44 -14.91
C SER A 167 -14.37 3.27 -15.39
N GLU A 168 -14.57 2.57 -16.52
CA GLU A 168 -15.89 2.20 -17.04
C GLU A 168 -16.67 1.34 -16.05
N ILE A 169 -16.06 0.25 -15.55
CA ILE A 169 -16.70 -0.65 -14.56
C ILE A 169 -17.05 0.11 -13.28
N ARG A 170 -16.16 1.01 -12.81
CA ARG A 170 -16.41 1.84 -11.62
C ARG A 170 -17.67 2.68 -11.78
N ASP A 171 -17.85 3.31 -12.93
CA ASP A 171 -19.01 4.16 -13.18
C ASP A 171 -20.29 3.35 -13.41
N CYS A 172 -20.19 2.14 -13.97
CA CYS A 172 -21.30 1.18 -13.99
C CYS A 172 -21.71 0.76 -12.57
N ILE A 173 -20.76 0.40 -11.70
CA ILE A 173 -21.06 -0.05 -10.33
C ILE A 173 -21.69 1.07 -9.49
N LYS A 174 -21.27 2.33 -9.66
CA LYS A 174 -21.91 3.48 -8.98
C LYS A 174 -23.39 3.65 -9.38
N LYS A 175 -23.75 3.26 -10.60
CA LYS A 175 -25.12 3.35 -11.12
C LYS A 175 -26.00 2.17 -10.69
N LEU A 176 -25.41 1.11 -10.13
CA LEU A 176 -26.20 -0.01 -9.62
C LEU A 176 -27.01 0.46 -8.40
N PRO A 177 -28.33 0.17 -8.36
CA PRO A 177 -29.12 0.48 -7.19
C PRO A 177 -28.52 -0.25 -5.99
N ILE A 178 -28.32 0.47 -4.88
CA ILE A 178 -27.95 -0.14 -3.61
C ILE A 178 -29.10 -1.11 -3.30
N LYS A 179 -28.83 -2.42 -3.31
CA LYS A 179 -29.78 -3.39 -2.75
C LYS A 179 -29.94 -3.03 -1.27
N GLY A 180 -31.00 -2.29 -0.97
CA GLY A 180 -31.47 -2.06 0.37
C GLY A 180 -31.89 -3.42 0.92
N TYR A 181 -31.04 -4.02 1.74
CA TYR A 181 -31.51 -4.98 2.72
C TYR A 181 -32.21 -4.16 3.81
N PHE A 182 -33.45 -3.77 3.52
CA PHE A 182 -34.47 -3.65 4.53
C PHE A 182 -35.15 -5.02 4.70
N HIS A 183 -35.80 -5.18 5.85
CA HIS A 183 -36.41 -6.37 6.45
C HIS A 183 -35.47 -6.98 7.49
N SER A 184 -35.77 -6.94 8.79
CA SER A 184 -36.88 -6.37 9.57
C SER A 184 -36.44 -6.52 11.02
#